data_AF-A0A960RRF7-F1
#
_entry.id   AF-A0A960RRF7-F1
#
_cell.length_a   1.000
_cell.length_b   1.000
_cell.length_c   1.000
_cell.angle_alpha   90.00
_cell.angle_beta   90.00
_cell.angle_gamma   90.00
#
_symmetry.space_group_name_H-M   'P 1'
#
loop_
_entity.id
_entity.type
_entity.pdbx_description
1 polymer ?
#
loop_
_entity_poly.entity_id
_entity_poly.type
_entity_poly.pdbx_seq_one_letter_code
_entity_poly.pdbx_strand_id
1 'polypeptide(L)'
;MNRSLLLRLLICIFAAGGFLYTYIDTLNDLTELKMEVPELAAQLRTLEEENGQLSLEIERFENPSHLISLLREKEYSHLHYPYLKEVVMVP
;
A
#
# COMPACT_ATOMS: atom_id res chain seq x y z
N MET A 1 42.14 12.47 -48.09
CA MET A 1 41.53 12.31 -46.75
C MET A 1 40.81 10.97 -46.71
N ASN A 2 41.28 10.02 -45.90
CA ASN A 2 40.90 8.61 -46.03
C ASN A 2 39.44 8.40 -45.61
N ARG A 3 38.55 8.25 -46.60
CA ARG A 3 37.10 8.03 -46.43
C ARG A 3 36.77 6.90 -45.45
N SER A 4 37.63 5.87 -45.38
CA SER A 4 37.54 4.76 -44.43
C SER A 4 37.67 5.18 -42.96
N LEU A 5 38.56 6.14 -42.64
CA LEU A 5 38.71 6.65 -41.26
C LEU A 5 37.49 7.46 -40.82
N LEU A 6 36.94 8.28 -41.72
CA LEU A 6 35.71 9.04 -41.47
C LEU A 6 34.52 8.12 -41.20
N LEU A 7 34.36 7.06 -41.99
CA LEU A 7 33.27 6.09 -41.84
C LEU A 7 33.38 5.30 -40.52
N ARG A 8 34.60 4.90 -40.13
CA ARG A 8 34.85 4.24 -38.84
C ARG A 8 34.57 5.16 -37.65
N LEU A 9 35.00 6.43 -37.72
CA LEU A 9 34.71 7.43 -36.69
C LEU A 9 33.20 7.66 -36.54
N LEU A 10 32.49 7.77 -37.66
CA LEU A 10 31.03 7.90 -37.67
C LEU A 10 30.36 6.71 -36.97
N ILE A 11 30.73 5.48 -37.33
CA ILE A 11 30.18 4.27 -36.71
C ILE A 11 30.48 4.24 -35.21
N CYS A 12 31.70 4.59 -34.78
CA CYS A 12 32.05 4.66 -33.36
C CYS A 12 31.23 5.71 -32.60
N ILE A 13 31.03 6.89 -33.18
CA ILE A 13 30.23 7.96 -32.56
C ILE A 13 28.77 7.53 -32.44
N PHE A 14 28.20 6.93 -33.49
CA PHE A 14 26.83 6.43 -33.47
C PHE A 14 26.65 5.27 -32.47
N ALA A 15 27.60 4.33 -32.42
CA ALA A 15 27.57 3.25 -31.46
C ALA A 15 27.65 3.79 -30.02
N ALA A 16 28.59 4.69 -29.73
CA ALA A 16 28.74 5.30 -28.41
C ALA A 16 27.49 6.11 -28.02
N GLY A 17 26.91 6.87 -28.96
CA GLY A 17 25.66 7.60 -28.75
C GLY A 17 24.49 6.66 -28.47
N GLY A 18 24.39 5.55 -29.19
CA GLY A 18 23.37 4.52 -28.94
C GLY A 18 23.49 3.90 -27.54
N PHE A 19 24.70 3.51 -27.13
CA PHE A 19 24.94 3.01 -25.77
C PHE A 19 24.60 4.04 -24.69
N LEU A 20 24.99 5.30 -24.88
CA LEU A 20 24.65 6.40 -23.97
C LEU A 20 23.14 6.62 -23.86
N TYR A 21 22.43 6.58 -24.99
CA TYR A 21 20.98 6.71 -25.00
C TYR A 21 20.33 5.58 -24.20
N THR A 22 20.68 4.32 -24.47
CA THR A 22 20.13 3.18 -23.72
C THR A 22 20.44 3.24 -22.23
N TYR A 23 21.62 3.75 -21.86
CA TYR A 23 22.01 3.90 -20.47
C TYR A 23 21.18 4.96 -19.75
N ILE A 24 20.95 6.11 -20.38
CA ILE A 24 20.11 7.18 -19.83
C ILE A 24 18.66 6.69 -19.70
N ASP A 25 18.16 5.95 -20.68
CA ASP A 25 16.80 5.40 -20.66
C ASP A 25 16.60 4.46 -19.45
N THR A 26 17.53 3.51 -19.25
CA THR A 26 17.47 2.62 -18.07
C THR A 26 17.60 3.36 -16.74
N LEU A 27 18.32 4.49 -16.70
CA LEU A 27 18.40 5.33 -15.51
C LEU A 27 17.10 6.08 -15.24
N ASN A 28 16.41 6.53 -16.29
CA ASN A 28 15.11 7.19 -16.16
C ASN A 28 14.07 6.21 -15.61
N ASP A 29 13.97 4.99 -16.16
CA ASP A 29 13.05 3.97 -15.67
C ASP A 29 13.28 3.64 -14.18
N LEU A 30 14.54 3.51 -13.78
CA LEU A 30 14.90 3.26 -12.39
C LEU A 30 14.53 4.45 -11.50
N THR A 31 14.68 5.67 -12.01
CA THR A 31 14.34 6.89 -11.28
C THR A 31 12.83 7.04 -11.12
N GLU A 32 12.07 6.74 -12.17
CA GLU A 32 10.60 6.71 -12.15
C GLU A 32 10.08 5.73 -11.10
N LEU A 33 10.59 4.49 -11.13
CA LEU A 33 10.22 3.49 -10.12
C LEU A 33 10.59 3.93 -8.69
N LYS A 34 11.74 4.60 -8.51
CA LYS A 34 12.16 5.14 -7.22
C LYS A 34 11.27 6.27 -6.71
N MET A 35 10.56 6.98 -7.59
CA MET A 35 9.61 8.00 -7.19
C MET A 35 8.26 7.40 -6.77
N GLU A 36 7.82 6.32 -7.42
CA GLU A 36 6.55 5.66 -7.10
C GLU A 36 6.58 4.90 -5.77
N VAL A 37 7.70 4.24 -5.46
CA VAL A 37 7.88 3.45 -4.22
C VAL A 37 7.60 4.25 -2.92
N PRO A 38 8.17 5.45 -2.70
CA PRO A 38 7.91 6.21 -1.47
C PRO A 38 6.47 6.73 -1.39
N GLU A 39 5.83 7.04 -2.52
CA GLU A 39 4.42 7.44 -2.56
C GLU A 39 3.52 6.28 -2.11
N LEU A 40 3.74 5.09 -2.67
CA LEU A 40 2.99 3.89 -2.29
C LEU A 40 3.25 3.50 -0.83
N ALA A 41 4.49 3.63 -0.36
CA ALA A 41 4.83 3.38 1.04
C ALA A 41 4.14 4.36 1.99
N ALA A 42 3.99 5.63 1.60
CA ALA A 42 3.23 6.61 2.38
C ALA A 42 1.75 6.23 2.47
N GLN A 43 1.15 5.85 1.34
CA GLN A 43 -0.26 5.41 1.28
C GLN A 43 -0.49 4.15 2.15
N LEU A 44 0.41 3.17 2.09
CA LEU A 44 0.32 1.97 2.94
C LEU A 44 0.38 2.33 4.43
N ARG A 45 1.30 3.21 4.83
CA ARG A 45 1.40 3.64 6.23
C ARG A 45 0.13 4.35 6.71
N THR A 46 -0.47 5.20 5.88
CA THR A 46 -1.75 5.83 6.23
C THR A 46 -2.86 4.81 6.41
N LEU A 47 -2.96 3.79 5.54
CA LEU A 47 -3.95 2.72 5.69
C LEU A 47 -3.70 1.87 6.94
N GLU A 48 -2.44 1.55 7.25
CA GLU A 48 -2.08 0.80 8.46
C GLU A 48 -2.45 1.57 9.73
N GLU A 49 -2.21 2.88 9.76
CA GLU A 49 -2.60 3.75 10.86
C GLU A 49 -4.12 3.81 11.03
N GLU A 50 -4.88 3.98 9.95
CA GLU A 50 -6.35 3.97 9.96
C GLU A 50 -6.89 2.62 10.46
N ASN A 51 -6.33 1.51 9.97
CA ASN A 51 -6.76 0.18 10.38
C ASN A 51 -6.43 -0.08 11.86
N GLY A 52 -5.29 0.43 12.34
CA GLY A 52 -4.94 0.42 13.77
C GLY A 52 -5.94 1.21 14.61
N GLN A 53 -6.33 2.41 14.18
CA GLN A 53 -7.34 3.22 14.86
C GLN A 53 -8.70 2.53 14.90
N LEU A 54 -9.15 1.98 13.76
CA LEU A 54 -10.40 1.24 13.67
C LEU A 54 -10.38 -0.01 14.57
N SER A 55 -9.27 -0.74 14.60
CA SER A 55 -9.12 -1.91 15.49
C SER A 55 -9.24 -1.52 16.96
N LEU A 56 -8.64 -0.40 17.37
CA LEU A 56 -8.76 0.11 18.74
C LEU A 56 -10.18 0.59 19.06
N GLU A 57 -10.87 1.18 18.08
CA GLU A 57 -12.26 1.59 18.23
C GLU A 57 -13.19 0.38 18.38
N ILE A 58 -13.00 -0.65 17.55
CA ILE A 58 -13.70 -1.94 17.68
C ILE A 58 -13.44 -2.53 19.07
N GLU A 59 -12.18 -2.59 19.52
CA GLU A 59 -11.85 -3.14 20.84
C GLU A 59 -12.51 -2.35 21.99
N ARG A 60 -12.65 -1.03 21.84
CA ARG A 60 -13.41 -0.21 22.80
C ARG A 60 -14.90 -0.51 22.78
N PHE A 61 -15.49 -0.66 21.61
CA PHE A 61 -16.91 -0.99 21.47
C PHE A 61 -17.23 -2.41 21.96
N GLU A 62 -16.36 -3.37 21.65
CA GLU A 62 -16.47 -4.77 22.05
C GLU A 62 -16.04 -5.00 23.50
N ASN A 63 -15.54 -3.96 24.20
CA ASN A 63 -15.17 -4.10 25.59
C ASN A 63 -16.39 -4.54 26.41
N PRO A 64 -16.32 -5.70 27.09
CA PRO A 64 -17.48 -6.27 27.78
C PRO A 64 -18.03 -5.34 28.87
N SER A 65 -17.21 -4.48 29.46
CA SER A 65 -17.68 -3.47 30.42
C SER A 65 -18.54 -2.39 29.76
N HIS A 66 -18.19 -1.97 28.53
CA HIS A 66 -18.97 -1.04 27.73
C HIS A 66 -20.28 -1.70 27.27
N LEU A 67 -20.23 -2.93 26.76
CA LEU A 67 -21.43 -3.69 26.36
C LEU A 67 -22.40 -3.92 27.54
N ILE A 68 -21.87 -4.23 28.73
CA ILE A 68 -22.69 -4.37 29.95
C ILE A 68 -23.30 -3.03 30.39
N SER A 69 -22.62 -1.91 30.13
CA SER A 69 -23.17 -0.57 30.43
C SER A 69 -24.32 -0.21 29.51
N LEU A 70 -24.24 -0.53 28.21
CA LEU A 70 -25.31 -0.34 27.23
C LEU A 70 -26.55 -1.18 27.57
N LEU A 71 -26.35 -2.42 28.04
CA LEU A 71 -27.44 -3.28 28.55
C LEU A 71 -28.25 -2.67 29.70
N ARG A 72 -27.70 -1.68 30.43
CA ARG A 72 -28.41 -0.98 31.53
C ARG A 72 -29.23 0.20 31.04
N GLU A 73 -29.02 0.67 29.81
CA GLU A 73 -29.83 1.73 29.23
C GLU A 73 -31.20 1.21 28.83
N LYS A 74 -32.24 2.02 29.05
CA LYS A 74 -33.63 1.64 28.76
C LYS A 74 -33.84 1.29 27.29
N GLU A 75 -33.05 1.85 26.38
CA GLU A 75 -33.17 1.59 24.95
C GLU A 75 -32.81 0.14 24.59
N TYR A 76 -31.86 -0.47 25.28
CA TYR A 76 -31.42 -1.85 25.04
C TYR A 76 -32.08 -2.88 25.97
N SER A 77 -33.04 -2.46 26.80
CA SER A 77 -33.71 -3.33 27.78
C SER A 77 -34.53 -4.48 27.17
N HIS A 78 -34.75 -4.45 25.85
CA HIS A 78 -35.41 -5.51 25.08
C HIS A 78 -34.44 -6.60 24.58
N LEU A 79 -33.12 -6.38 24.64
CA LEU A 79 -32.09 -7.37 24.33
C LEU A 79 -31.96 -8.34 25.51
N HIS A 80 -32.70 -9.44 25.45
CA HIS A 80 -32.54 -10.55 26.38
C HIS A 80 -31.29 -11.37 26.03
N TYR A 81 -30.67 -11.97 27.05
CA TYR A 81 -29.56 -12.91 26.86
C TYR A 81 -30.06 -14.07 25.97
N PRO A 82 -29.45 -14.30 24.79
CA PRO A 82 -29.95 -15.30 23.87
C PRO A 82 -29.88 -16.68 24.52
N TYR A 83 -30.93 -17.49 24.32
CA TYR A 83 -30.89 -18.87 24.77
C TYR A 83 -29.90 -19.64 23.89
N LEU A 84 -29.14 -20.58 24.46
CA LEU A 84 -28.10 -21.37 23.77
C LEU A 84 -28.54 -22.02 22.44
N LYS A 85 -29.84 -22.11 22.18
CA LYS A 85 -30.44 -22.63 20.93
C LYS A 85 -30.40 -21.64 19.76
N GLU A 86 -30.11 -20.37 20.02
CA GLU A 86 -30.12 -19.26 19.05
C GLU A 86 -28.70 -18.83 18.64
N VAL A 87 -27.66 -19.39 19.29
CA VAL A 87 -26.26 -19.08 19.01
C VAL A 87 -25.73 -20.04 17.94
N VAL A 88 -25.50 -19.52 16.73
CA VAL A 88 -24.81 -20.25 15.66
C VAL A 88 -23.31 -19.99 15.78
N MET A 89 -22.56 -20.99 16.25
CA MET A 89 -21.10 -20.96 16.26
C MET A 89 -20.59 -21.34 14.87
N VAL A 90 -19.89 -20.41 14.21
CA VAL A 90 -19.24 -20.65 12.90
C VAL A 90 -17.83 -21.19 13.15
N PRO A 91 -17.38 -22.24 12.43
CA PRO A 91 -16.06 -22.87 12.64
C PRO A 91 -14.88 -21.97 12.24
#